data_AF-A0A9N9GTE1-F1
#
_entry.id   AF-A0A9N9GTE1-F1
#
_cell.length_a   1.000
_cell.length_b   1.000
_cell.length_c   1.000
_cell.angle_alpha   90.00
_cell.angle_beta   90.00
_cell.angle_gamma   90.00
#
_symmetry.space_group_name_H-M   'P 1'
#
loop_
_entity.id
_entity.type
_entity.pdbx_description
1 polymer ?
#
loop_
_entity_poly.entity_id
_entity_poly.type
_entity_poly.pdbx_seq_one_letter_code
_entity_poly.pdbx_strand_id
1 'polypeptide(L)'
;PGISIDEIRPNAYTEETGLDPWIKSETSVFEKPEINSKLLDEITELRKENIKIKTENTELKQDLDEFKKELEFKKNRKFQEKCILIAQVLLGEKPVQGAQHRLHSTSWYKDVKKLEDVVNRDRKKRCICQDNGIFLLEKVTQSVNRRTLPEALIARHQAQLQEPVQLVQEPAQLQHHDASKSDDVLTKFRELWWIQGNIHPKAHWDEASDVDWEKYTERTDFFNVHGNWEWIDGNVCVYELPLGPHGTCSRAIERLISSKDPEMMLVSLGDSRTRVGGRGKEADESFVPFDKPEINSNGREGPNSHKPWPNLVIEVAFSETEDHLLNAVKDYWLYQGRAHDAIAVKLVRSDTIISKIKVWHFCTDDRTPMGDLVPVSEFEFETIDDNDQFLIEPQQYTINIRIECLFHGMPPTFQTPSSIPNPLT
;
A
#
# COMPACT_ATOMS: atom_id res chain seq x y z
N PRO A 1 20.61 18.83 -63.19
CA PRO A 1 19.29 19.45 -63.46
C PRO A 1 18.53 19.65 -62.14
N GLY A 2 18.91 20.72 -61.44
CA GLY A 2 18.24 21.19 -60.23
C GLY A 2 17.29 22.33 -60.60
N ILE A 3 16.14 22.38 -59.96
CA ILE A 3 15.24 23.54 -59.98
C ILE A 3 15.35 24.18 -58.60
N SER A 4 15.73 25.46 -58.63
CA SER A 4 15.95 26.34 -57.51
C SER A 4 14.62 26.80 -56.91
N ILE A 5 14.53 26.78 -55.58
CA ILE A 5 13.50 27.47 -54.80
C ILE A 5 14.12 28.79 -54.36
N ASP A 6 13.85 29.83 -55.14
CA ASP A 6 14.03 31.23 -54.76
C ASP A 6 12.78 31.98 -55.19
N GLU A 7 11.81 32.10 -54.28
CA GLU A 7 10.94 33.27 -54.13
C GLU A 7 9.94 32.99 -53.01
N ILE A 8 10.15 33.62 -51.86
CA ILE A 8 9.19 34.51 -51.20
C ILE A 8 9.87 35.02 -49.93
N ARG A 9 10.17 36.31 -49.92
CA ARG A 9 10.67 37.04 -48.75
C ARG A 9 9.62 37.09 -47.63
N PRO A 10 10.04 37.10 -46.36
CA PRO A 10 9.17 37.27 -45.20
C PRO A 10 8.87 38.75 -44.96
N ASN A 11 7.59 39.11 -44.84
CA ASN A 11 7.17 40.41 -44.29
C ASN A 11 6.50 40.19 -42.93
N ALA A 12 7.21 40.64 -41.90
CA ALA A 12 6.77 41.22 -40.64
C ALA A 12 5.40 40.76 -40.07
N TYR A 13 5.46 39.87 -39.09
CA TYR A 13 4.45 39.78 -38.04
C TYR A 13 4.63 40.96 -37.07
N THR A 14 3.60 41.77 -36.92
CA THR A 14 3.41 42.64 -35.75
C THR A 14 2.30 42.04 -34.90
N GLU A 15 2.63 41.66 -33.67
CA GLU A 15 1.68 41.38 -32.59
C GLU A 15 0.88 42.65 -32.30
N GLU A 16 -0.44 42.58 -32.42
CA GLU A 16 -1.39 43.16 -31.46
C GLU A 16 -2.83 42.85 -31.91
N THR A 17 -3.63 42.36 -30.96
CA THR A 17 -5.07 42.04 -31.05
C THR A 17 -5.42 40.66 -31.66
N GLY A 18 -5.51 39.65 -30.79
CA GLY A 18 -6.06 38.34 -31.12
C GLY A 18 -7.59 38.38 -31.31
N LEU A 19 -8.04 38.75 -32.50
CA LEU A 19 -9.41 38.54 -32.97
C LEU A 19 -9.39 38.01 -34.41
N ASP A 20 -10.05 36.87 -34.59
CA ASP A 20 -10.12 36.08 -35.82
C ASP A 20 -10.90 36.83 -36.94
N PRO A 21 -10.39 36.96 -38.19
CA PRO A 21 -11.03 37.80 -39.21
C PRO A 21 -12.26 37.21 -39.93
N TRP A 22 -12.75 36.02 -39.55
CA TRP A 22 -13.71 35.26 -40.36
C TRP A 22 -15.19 35.41 -39.98
N ILE A 23 -15.63 36.62 -39.62
CA ILE A 23 -17.06 36.96 -39.52
C ILE A 23 -17.37 38.25 -40.27
N LYS A 24 -17.28 38.20 -41.59
CA LYS A 24 -17.94 39.17 -42.48
C LYS A 24 -18.44 38.48 -43.75
N SER A 25 -19.50 37.69 -43.60
CA SER A 25 -20.43 37.49 -44.72
C SER A 25 -21.83 37.20 -44.19
N GLU A 26 -22.71 38.15 -44.46
CA GLU A 26 -24.14 37.96 -44.73
C GLU A 26 -25.00 37.34 -43.63
N THR A 27 -25.75 38.20 -42.95
CA THR A 27 -27.13 37.86 -42.59
C THR A 27 -27.97 39.13 -42.59
N SER A 28 -28.49 39.45 -43.77
CA SER A 28 -29.69 40.28 -43.87
C SER A 28 -30.84 39.47 -43.28
N VAL A 29 -31.27 39.78 -42.06
CA VAL A 29 -32.49 39.21 -41.49
C VAL A 29 -33.27 40.34 -40.83
N PHE A 30 -34.39 40.66 -41.48
CA PHE A 30 -35.61 41.26 -40.94
C PHE A 30 -35.56 41.62 -39.44
N GLU A 31 -35.54 42.92 -39.18
CA GLU A 31 -35.88 43.49 -37.88
C GLU A 31 -37.34 43.12 -37.54
N LYS A 32 -37.52 42.09 -36.70
CA LYS A 32 -38.67 41.97 -35.81
C LYS A 32 -38.19 42.39 -34.41
N PRO A 33 -38.36 43.66 -34.03
CA PRO A 33 -37.89 44.20 -32.74
C PRO A 33 -38.37 43.39 -31.54
N GLU A 34 -39.54 42.76 -31.69
CA GLU A 34 -40.22 41.99 -30.67
C GLU A 34 -39.54 40.66 -30.31
N ILE A 35 -38.85 40.00 -31.26
CA ILE A 35 -38.12 38.75 -31.01
C ILE A 35 -36.79 39.04 -30.31
N ASN A 36 -36.11 40.10 -30.73
CA ASN A 36 -34.86 40.53 -30.09
C ASN A 36 -35.08 41.00 -28.64
N SER A 37 -36.23 41.64 -28.36
CA SER A 37 -36.60 42.03 -26.99
C SER A 37 -36.78 40.82 -26.08
N LYS A 38 -37.53 39.79 -26.52
CA LYS A 38 -37.76 38.58 -25.72
C LYS A 38 -36.48 37.79 -25.44
N LEU A 39 -35.60 37.68 -26.44
CA LEU A 39 -34.30 37.03 -26.28
C LEU A 39 -33.41 37.79 -25.28
N LEU A 40 -33.46 39.13 -25.31
CA LEU A 40 -32.70 39.97 -24.38
C LEU A 40 -33.20 39.82 -22.93
N ASP A 41 -34.50 39.71 -22.74
CA ASP A 41 -35.12 39.47 -21.43
C ASP A 41 -34.70 38.09 -20.87
N GLU A 42 -34.73 37.05 -21.70
CA GLU A 42 -34.30 35.70 -21.33
C GLU A 42 -32.80 35.64 -20.99
N ILE A 43 -31.94 36.29 -21.78
CA ILE A 43 -30.50 36.41 -21.47
C ILE A 43 -30.29 37.14 -20.14
N THR A 44 -31.11 38.15 -19.86
CA THR A 44 -31.01 38.92 -18.62
C THR A 44 -31.41 38.08 -17.40
N GLU A 45 -32.47 37.28 -17.50
CA GLU A 45 -32.86 36.34 -16.44
C GLU A 45 -31.83 35.23 -16.22
N LEU A 46 -31.32 34.61 -17.29
CA LEU A 46 -30.25 33.60 -17.19
C LEU A 46 -28.99 34.16 -16.54
N ARG A 47 -28.65 35.44 -16.78
CA ARG A 47 -27.53 36.10 -16.12
C ARG A 47 -27.78 36.28 -14.62
N LYS A 48 -29.01 36.62 -14.21
CA LYS A 48 -29.38 36.71 -12.79
C LYS A 48 -29.28 35.36 -12.09
N GLU A 49 -29.78 34.29 -12.72
CA GLU A 49 -29.67 32.93 -12.19
C GLU A 49 -28.21 32.47 -12.07
N ASN A 50 -27.37 32.77 -13.06
CA ASN A 50 -25.95 32.43 -13.01
C ASN A 50 -25.21 33.17 -11.89
N ILE A 51 -25.55 34.45 -11.64
CA ILE A 51 -25.02 35.20 -10.48
C ILE A 51 -25.45 34.51 -9.18
N LYS A 52 -26.72 34.13 -9.05
CA LYS A 52 -27.24 33.43 -7.87
C LYS A 52 -26.51 32.10 -7.62
N ILE A 53 -26.36 31.27 -8.65
CA ILE A 53 -25.66 29.98 -8.57
C ILE A 53 -24.18 30.18 -8.19
N LYS A 54 -23.53 31.22 -8.70
CA LYS A 54 -22.13 31.54 -8.32
C LYS A 54 -22.03 31.90 -6.83
N THR A 55 -22.98 32.68 -6.32
CA THR A 55 -23.03 33.02 -4.89
C THR A 55 -23.27 31.78 -4.02
N GLU A 56 -24.25 30.94 -4.33
CA GLU A 56 -24.51 29.69 -3.59
C GLU A 56 -23.29 28.75 -3.62
N ASN A 57 -22.59 28.64 -4.75
CA ASN A 57 -21.36 27.85 -4.83
C ASN A 57 -20.21 28.41 -3.98
N THR A 58 -20.12 29.72 -3.80
CA THR A 58 -19.12 30.32 -2.90
C THR A 58 -19.44 30.04 -1.43
N GLU A 59 -20.72 30.07 -1.04
CA GLU A 59 -21.17 29.74 0.31
C GLU A 59 -20.91 28.26 0.63
N LEU A 60 -21.29 27.35 -0.27
CA LEU A 60 -21.06 25.90 -0.09
C LEU A 60 -19.57 25.55 0.04
N LYS A 61 -18.69 26.24 -0.70
CA LYS A 61 -17.24 26.04 -0.56
C LYS A 61 -16.75 26.48 0.82
N GLN A 62 -17.27 27.60 1.33
CA GLN A 62 -16.92 28.09 2.66
C GLN A 62 -17.38 27.12 3.76
N ASP A 63 -18.62 26.62 3.68
CA ASP A 63 -19.15 25.63 4.62
C ASP A 63 -18.32 24.34 4.61
N LEU A 64 -17.91 23.87 3.43
CA LEU A 64 -17.09 22.66 3.28
C LEU A 64 -15.71 22.82 3.95
N ASP A 65 -15.09 23.99 3.82
CA ASP A 65 -13.83 24.31 4.50
C ASP A 65 -14.00 24.43 6.03
N GLU A 66 -15.13 24.94 6.51
CA GLU A 66 -15.46 24.96 7.93
C GLU A 66 -15.68 23.54 8.49
N PHE A 67 -16.43 22.69 7.78
CA PHE A 67 -16.62 21.29 8.15
C PHE A 67 -15.32 20.51 8.18
N LYS A 68 -14.39 20.74 7.24
CA LYS A 68 -13.06 20.14 7.26
C LYS A 68 -12.27 20.52 8.51
N LYS A 69 -12.26 21.82 8.86
CA LYS A 69 -11.61 22.31 10.08
C LYS A 69 -12.23 21.70 11.34
N GLU A 70 -13.55 21.60 11.39
CA GLU A 70 -14.25 20.97 12.52
C GLU A 70 -13.92 19.46 12.63
N LEU A 71 -13.85 18.76 11.50
CA LEU A 71 -13.48 17.34 11.45
C LEU A 71 -12.05 17.11 11.94
N GLU A 72 -11.09 17.94 11.51
CA GLU A 72 -9.72 17.91 12.00
C GLU A 72 -9.64 18.21 13.49
N PHE A 73 -10.35 19.23 13.96
CA PHE A 73 -10.43 19.56 15.38
C PHE A 73 -10.99 18.39 16.21
N LYS A 74 -12.06 17.73 15.75
CA LYS A 74 -12.65 16.54 16.40
C LYS A 74 -11.70 15.35 16.40
N LYS A 75 -10.96 15.11 15.32
CA LYS A 75 -9.92 14.06 15.24
C LYS A 75 -8.80 14.34 16.26
N ASN A 76 -8.31 15.58 16.31
CA ASN A 76 -7.28 16.00 17.24
C ASN A 76 -7.73 15.91 18.70
N ARG A 77 -8.98 16.28 19.00
CA ARG A 77 -9.57 16.12 20.34
C ARG A 77 -9.68 14.64 20.73
N LYS A 78 -10.21 13.77 19.86
CA LYS A 78 -10.27 12.32 20.13
C LYS A 78 -8.89 11.70 20.30
N PHE A 79 -7.89 12.20 19.57
CA PHE A 79 -6.50 11.78 19.72
C PHE A 79 -5.94 12.22 21.08
N GLN A 80 -6.13 13.49 21.46
CA GLN A 80 -5.72 14.02 22.77
C GLN A 80 -6.38 13.28 23.93
N GLU A 81 -7.69 13.01 23.87
CA GLU A 81 -8.42 12.25 24.89
C GLU A 81 -7.84 10.83 25.04
N LYS A 82 -7.46 10.17 23.93
CA LYS A 82 -6.78 8.87 23.97
C LYS A 82 -5.38 8.94 24.54
N CYS A 83 -4.59 9.95 24.17
CA CYS A 83 -3.25 10.15 24.73
C CYS A 83 -3.31 10.38 26.25
N ILE A 84 -4.29 11.15 26.72
CA ILE A 84 -4.54 11.38 28.15
C ILE A 84 -4.91 10.06 28.85
N LEU A 85 -5.82 9.27 28.27
CA LEU A 85 -6.20 7.95 28.80
C LEU A 85 -5.01 6.98 28.88
N ILE A 86 -4.16 6.95 27.85
CA ILE A 86 -2.96 6.11 27.83
C ILE A 86 -1.97 6.58 28.92
N ALA A 87 -1.74 7.89 29.05
CA ALA A 87 -0.88 8.44 30.08
C ALA A 87 -1.42 8.13 31.50
N GLN A 88 -2.73 8.23 31.71
CA GLN A 88 -3.38 7.87 32.98
C GLN A 88 -3.18 6.38 33.34
N VAL A 89 -3.30 5.48 32.36
CA VAL A 89 -3.08 4.04 32.56
C VAL A 89 -1.60 3.73 32.85
N LEU A 90 -0.68 4.39 32.15
CA LEU A 90 0.76 4.15 32.31
C LEU A 90 1.34 4.74 33.60
N LEU A 91 0.79 5.86 34.09
CA LEU A 91 1.28 6.56 35.28
C LEU A 91 0.59 6.12 36.57
N GLY A 92 -0.47 5.31 36.49
CA GLY A 92 -1.17 4.79 37.67
C GLY A 92 -1.95 5.85 38.47
N GLU A 93 -2.15 7.04 37.93
CA GLU A 93 -2.84 8.14 38.60
C GLU A 93 -4.36 8.06 38.36
N LYS A 94 -5.14 8.08 39.45
CA LYS A 94 -6.61 8.19 39.39
C LYS A 94 -7.01 9.60 38.91
N PRO A 95 -8.13 9.75 38.17
CA PRO A 95 -8.51 11.02 37.57
C PRO A 95 -8.78 12.09 38.64
N VAL A 96 -7.93 13.10 38.69
CA VAL A 96 -8.22 14.32 39.47
C VAL A 96 -9.29 15.10 38.70
N GLN A 97 -10.54 14.93 39.12
CA GLN A 97 -11.64 15.82 38.75
C GLN A 97 -11.30 17.23 39.23
N GLY A 98 -10.71 18.06 38.37
CA GLY A 98 -10.42 19.46 38.71
C GLY A 98 -9.49 20.20 37.76
N ALA A 99 -8.72 19.53 36.92
CA ALA A 99 -7.74 20.20 36.06
C ALA A 99 -8.29 20.67 34.70
N GLN A 100 -9.54 21.15 34.64
CA GLN A 100 -10.13 21.62 33.38
C GLN A 100 -10.00 23.14 33.17
N HIS A 101 -9.30 23.88 34.05
CA HIS A 101 -9.35 25.35 34.00
C HIS A 101 -8.02 26.12 34.00
N ARG A 102 -6.86 25.47 33.89
CA ARG A 102 -5.57 26.20 33.79
C ARG A 102 -4.54 25.53 32.89
N LEU A 103 -4.81 25.44 31.60
CA LEU A 103 -3.75 25.23 30.59
C LEU A 103 -4.01 26.10 29.36
N HIS A 104 -4.13 27.41 29.57
CA HIS A 104 -3.94 28.42 28.53
C HIS A 104 -2.73 29.26 28.90
N SER A 105 -1.53 28.74 28.65
CA SER A 105 -0.35 29.60 28.47
C SER A 105 0.67 28.90 27.59
N THR A 106 1.50 29.70 26.94
CA THR A 106 2.54 29.39 25.96
C THR A 106 3.60 28.37 26.41
N SER A 107 3.44 27.77 27.59
CA SER A 107 4.18 26.58 28.04
C SER A 107 3.82 25.35 27.22
N TRP A 108 2.56 25.16 26.81
CA TRP A 108 2.12 23.94 26.12
C TRP A 108 2.87 23.71 24.80
N TYR A 109 3.20 24.74 24.04
CA TYR A 109 3.98 24.58 22.80
C TYR A 109 5.44 24.18 23.08
N LYS A 110 6.02 24.66 24.19
CA LYS A 110 7.37 24.24 24.62
C LYS A 110 7.36 22.82 25.18
N ASP A 111 6.27 22.43 25.83
CA ASP A 111 6.09 21.10 26.40
C ASP A 111 5.73 20.07 25.31
N VAL A 112 4.95 20.45 24.29
CA VAL A 112 4.70 19.65 23.07
C VAL A 112 5.97 19.54 22.24
N LYS A 113 6.77 20.60 22.08
CA LYS A 113 8.04 20.52 21.36
C LYS A 113 9.07 19.70 22.14
N LYS A 114 9.07 19.77 23.48
CA LYS A 114 9.80 18.81 24.33
C LYS A 114 9.26 17.39 24.21
N LEU A 115 7.95 17.20 24.08
CA LEU A 115 7.35 15.88 23.90
C LEU A 115 7.65 15.32 22.52
N GLU A 116 7.68 16.16 21.50
CA GLU A 116 8.04 15.82 20.12
C GLU A 116 9.55 15.55 20.04
N ASP A 117 10.39 16.31 20.74
CA ASP A 117 11.81 16.03 20.90
C ASP A 117 12.06 14.76 21.74
N VAL A 118 11.23 14.48 22.75
CA VAL A 118 11.28 13.23 23.54
C VAL A 118 10.76 12.07 22.73
N VAL A 119 9.70 12.21 21.95
CA VAL A 119 9.13 11.19 21.06
C VAL A 119 10.05 10.94 19.88
N ASN A 120 10.72 11.97 19.35
CA ASN A 120 11.74 11.84 18.30
C ASN A 120 13.04 11.27 18.88
N ARG A 121 13.41 11.62 20.12
CA ARG A 121 14.52 10.98 20.84
C ARG A 121 14.18 9.56 21.27
N ASP A 122 12.92 9.24 21.58
CA ASP A 122 12.38 7.89 21.86
C ASP A 122 12.12 7.11 20.59
N ARG A 123 11.90 7.76 19.44
CA ARG A 123 11.87 7.11 18.13
C ARG A 123 13.30 6.75 17.73
N LYS A 124 14.25 7.66 17.99
CA LYS A 124 15.70 7.43 17.81
C LYS A 124 16.28 6.45 18.84
N LYS A 125 15.70 6.33 20.05
CA LYS A 125 16.02 5.31 21.05
C LYS A 125 15.21 4.02 20.89
N ARG A 126 14.02 4.01 20.27
CA ARG A 126 13.31 2.78 19.88
C ARG A 126 13.97 2.08 18.70
N CYS A 127 14.81 2.78 17.94
CA CYS A 127 15.81 2.15 17.07
C CYS A 127 17.02 1.57 17.85
N ILE A 128 17.08 1.70 19.19
CA ILE A 128 18.22 1.27 20.03
C ILE A 128 17.78 0.38 21.21
N CYS A 129 16.51 0.36 21.62
CA CYS A 129 16.02 -0.41 22.77
C CYS A 129 15.00 -1.46 22.33
N GLN A 130 15.53 -2.61 21.90
CA GLN A 130 14.85 -3.86 21.58
C GLN A 130 14.54 -4.75 22.81
N ASP A 131 14.78 -4.30 24.04
CA ASP A 131 14.77 -5.23 25.18
C ASP A 131 13.57 -5.04 26.12
N ASN A 132 12.61 -5.99 26.01
CA ASN A 132 12.08 -6.83 27.11
C ASN A 132 10.64 -7.28 26.80
N GLY A 133 10.51 -8.55 26.42
CA GLY A 133 9.26 -9.23 26.10
C GLY A 133 8.39 -9.60 27.32
N ILE A 134 7.33 -10.34 27.02
CA ILE A 134 6.38 -11.02 27.95
C ILE A 134 5.21 -10.17 28.47
N PHE A 135 4.54 -9.35 27.65
CA PHE A 135 3.17 -8.87 27.99
C PHE A 135 2.22 -8.63 26.79
N LEU A 136 2.63 -8.95 25.55
CA LEU A 136 1.88 -8.54 24.35
C LEU A 136 0.87 -9.55 23.82
N LEU A 137 0.88 -10.82 24.25
CA LEU A 137 -0.06 -11.81 23.73
C LEU A 137 -1.51 -11.62 24.23
N GLU A 138 -1.72 -11.05 25.42
CA GLU A 138 -3.05 -10.97 26.02
C GLU A 138 -3.87 -9.73 25.61
N LYS A 139 -3.26 -8.75 24.91
CA LYS A 139 -3.94 -7.49 24.49
C LYS A 139 -4.23 -7.37 23.00
N VAL A 140 -3.71 -8.27 22.15
CA VAL A 140 -3.87 -8.17 20.69
C VAL A 140 -5.33 -8.35 20.25
N THR A 141 -6.12 -9.16 20.94
CA THR A 141 -7.53 -9.41 20.60
C THR A 141 -8.45 -8.20 20.73
N GLN A 142 -8.08 -7.17 21.51
CA GLN A 142 -9.00 -6.04 21.78
C GLN A 142 -8.66 -4.73 21.05
N SER A 143 -7.49 -4.59 20.41
CA SER A 143 -7.09 -3.29 19.83
C SER A 143 -7.16 -3.20 18.28
N VAL A 144 -7.32 -4.32 17.56
CA VAL A 144 -7.28 -4.38 16.09
C VAL A 144 -8.65 -4.08 15.44
N ASN A 145 -9.34 -3.02 15.86
CA ASN A 145 -10.68 -2.74 15.32
C ASN A 145 -10.92 -1.28 14.96
N ARG A 146 -9.99 -0.63 14.26
CA ARG A 146 -10.23 0.71 13.66
C ARG A 146 -9.64 0.84 12.25
N ARG A 147 -10.10 -0.05 11.37
CA ARG A 147 -10.36 0.09 9.92
C ARG A 147 -10.60 -1.33 9.42
N THR A 148 -11.62 -1.98 9.95
CA THR A 148 -12.06 -3.28 9.43
C THR A 148 -12.67 -3.02 8.06
N LEU A 149 -12.01 -3.50 7.01
CA LEU A 149 -12.67 -3.68 5.72
C LEU A 149 -13.91 -4.56 5.96
N PRO A 150 -15.08 -4.25 5.37
CA PRO A 150 -16.27 -5.05 5.58
C PRO A 150 -15.98 -6.53 5.24
N GLU A 151 -16.46 -7.47 6.04
CA GLU A 151 -16.24 -8.91 5.81
C GLU A 151 -16.67 -9.33 4.40
N ALA A 152 -17.74 -8.73 3.88
CA ALA A 152 -18.21 -8.91 2.51
C ALA A 152 -17.16 -8.52 1.45
N LEU A 153 -16.30 -7.54 1.73
CA LEU A 153 -15.22 -7.13 0.82
C LEU A 153 -14.08 -8.16 0.83
N ILE A 154 -13.72 -8.66 2.01
CA ILE A 154 -12.68 -9.69 2.16
C ILE A 154 -13.16 -10.99 1.49
N ALA A 155 -14.40 -11.41 1.74
CA ALA A 155 -14.99 -12.60 1.13
C ALA A 155 -15.07 -12.48 -0.39
N ARG A 156 -15.42 -11.30 -0.91
CA ARG A 156 -15.43 -11.04 -2.35
C ARG A 156 -14.02 -11.12 -2.95
N HIS A 157 -13.03 -10.52 -2.28
CA HIS A 157 -11.62 -10.58 -2.71
C HIS A 157 -11.14 -12.04 -2.83
N GLN A 158 -11.38 -12.83 -1.79
CA GLN A 158 -11.01 -14.24 -1.76
C GLN A 158 -11.75 -15.06 -2.83
N ALA A 159 -13.03 -14.77 -3.09
CA ALA A 159 -13.79 -15.43 -4.14
C ALA A 159 -13.24 -15.10 -5.54
N GLN A 160 -12.88 -13.84 -5.81
CA GLN A 160 -12.30 -13.42 -7.10
C GLN A 160 -10.96 -14.11 -7.38
N LEU A 161 -10.10 -14.26 -6.38
CA LEU A 161 -8.82 -14.97 -6.54
C LEU A 161 -8.96 -16.49 -6.73
N GLN A 162 -10.13 -17.07 -6.42
CA GLN A 162 -10.44 -18.49 -6.60
C GLN A 162 -11.10 -18.80 -7.95
N GLU A 163 -11.56 -17.79 -8.70
CA GLU A 163 -12.08 -18.02 -10.04
C GLU A 163 -10.92 -18.39 -10.98
N PRO A 164 -10.96 -19.56 -11.65
CA PRO A 164 -9.95 -19.89 -12.64
C PRO A 164 -10.01 -18.83 -13.74
N VAL A 165 -8.85 -18.29 -14.13
CA VAL A 165 -8.70 -17.41 -15.30
C VAL A 165 -9.14 -18.20 -16.54
N GLN A 166 -10.45 -18.23 -16.80
CA GLN A 166 -10.96 -18.62 -18.09
C GLN A 166 -10.58 -17.48 -19.02
N LEU A 167 -9.67 -17.75 -19.96
CA LEU A 167 -9.60 -16.99 -21.20
C LEU A 167 -11.00 -17.03 -21.82
N VAL A 168 -11.78 -15.97 -21.60
CA VAL A 168 -13.11 -15.82 -22.18
C VAL A 168 -12.93 -15.62 -23.68
N GLN A 169 -12.95 -16.73 -24.42
CA GLN A 169 -13.53 -16.75 -25.75
C GLN A 169 -14.94 -17.31 -25.60
N GLU A 170 -15.91 -16.44 -25.30
CA GLU A 170 -17.31 -16.75 -25.57
C GLU A 170 -17.84 -15.94 -26.76
N PRO A 171 -18.69 -16.56 -27.60
CA PRO A 171 -19.10 -16.01 -28.88
C PRO A 171 -20.19 -14.96 -28.68
N ALA A 172 -20.08 -13.86 -29.43
CA ALA A 172 -21.04 -12.78 -29.46
C ALA A 172 -22.47 -13.27 -29.75
N GLN A 173 -23.35 -13.20 -28.75
CA GLN A 173 -24.79 -13.11 -28.98
C GLN A 173 -25.33 -11.82 -28.37
N LEU A 174 -25.91 -10.99 -29.25
CA LEU A 174 -26.46 -9.67 -28.97
C LEU A 174 -27.51 -9.68 -27.86
N GLN A 175 -27.26 -8.91 -26.80
CA GLN A 175 -28.29 -8.12 -26.14
C GLN A 175 -27.80 -6.66 -26.04
N HIS A 176 -28.29 -5.81 -26.93
CA HIS A 176 -28.08 -4.37 -26.84
C HIS A 176 -28.99 -3.78 -25.76
N HIS A 177 -28.47 -3.65 -24.53
CA HIS A 177 -28.97 -2.71 -23.54
C HIS A 177 -27.79 -2.09 -22.76
N ASP A 178 -27.60 -0.77 -22.95
CA ASP A 178 -26.87 0.18 -22.08
C ASP A 178 -25.45 -0.18 -21.55
N ALA A 179 -24.60 -0.82 -22.35
CA ALA A 179 -23.19 -1.08 -22.02
C ALA A 179 -22.37 0.20 -21.70
N SER A 180 -22.66 1.33 -22.37
CA SER A 180 -21.84 2.55 -22.24
C SER A 180 -21.98 3.27 -20.89
N LYS A 181 -23.09 3.10 -20.17
CA LYS A 181 -23.27 3.70 -18.83
C LYS A 181 -22.63 2.83 -17.73
N SER A 182 -22.57 1.51 -17.96
CA SER A 182 -21.93 0.58 -17.02
C SER A 182 -20.42 0.80 -16.97
N ASP A 183 -19.79 0.99 -18.12
CA ASP A 183 -18.35 1.26 -18.22
C ASP A 183 -17.95 2.62 -17.62
N ASP A 184 -18.78 3.66 -17.81
CA ASP A 184 -18.54 5.00 -17.23
C ASP A 184 -18.62 4.98 -15.69
N VAL A 185 -19.58 4.24 -15.14
CA VAL A 185 -19.72 4.05 -13.69
C VAL A 185 -18.57 3.22 -13.11
N LEU A 186 -18.15 2.16 -13.79
CA LEU A 186 -17.01 1.34 -13.39
C LEU A 186 -15.71 2.15 -13.40
N THR A 187 -15.47 2.90 -14.47
CA THR A 187 -14.31 3.80 -14.62
C THR A 187 -14.26 4.81 -13.48
N LYS A 188 -15.40 5.43 -13.16
CA LYS A 188 -15.49 6.36 -12.02
C LYS A 188 -15.17 5.70 -10.68
N PHE A 189 -15.64 4.47 -10.43
CA PHE A 189 -15.31 3.77 -9.18
C PHE A 189 -13.85 3.35 -9.11
N ARG A 190 -13.23 2.96 -10.24
CA ARG A 190 -11.78 2.70 -10.34
C ARG A 190 -10.97 3.94 -10.05
N GLU A 191 -11.33 5.07 -10.67
CA GLU A 191 -10.67 6.35 -10.41
C GLU A 191 -10.78 6.77 -8.94
N LEU A 192 -11.95 6.60 -8.32
CA LEU A 192 -12.14 6.92 -6.89
C LEU A 192 -11.25 6.06 -5.99
N TRP A 193 -11.14 4.75 -6.29
CA TRP A 193 -10.23 3.86 -5.57
C TRP A 193 -8.78 4.31 -5.76
N TRP A 194 -8.34 4.50 -7.00
CA TRP A 194 -6.94 4.81 -7.33
C TRP A 194 -6.50 6.19 -6.82
N ILE A 195 -7.37 7.18 -6.91
CA ILE A 195 -7.06 8.56 -6.53
C ILE A 195 -7.19 8.75 -5.02
N GLN A 196 -8.22 8.17 -4.39
CA GLN A 196 -8.62 8.49 -3.01
C GLN A 196 -8.48 7.33 -2.03
N GLY A 197 -8.18 6.11 -2.50
CA GLY A 197 -8.12 4.90 -1.66
C GLY A 197 -9.49 4.39 -1.26
N ASN A 198 -10.57 4.87 -1.91
CA ASN A 198 -11.93 4.49 -1.58
C ASN A 198 -12.30 3.17 -2.24
N ILE A 199 -12.12 2.07 -1.51
CA ILE A 199 -12.45 0.73 -1.98
C ILE A 199 -13.97 0.56 -2.01
N HIS A 200 -14.56 0.56 -3.21
CA HIS A 200 -15.98 0.33 -3.43
C HIS A 200 -16.21 -1.05 -4.06
N PRO A 201 -17.23 -1.83 -3.64
CA PRO A 201 -17.45 -3.18 -4.20
C PRO A 201 -17.62 -3.20 -5.72
N LYS A 202 -18.15 -2.13 -6.32
CA LYS A 202 -18.33 -2.04 -7.78
C LYS A 202 -17.08 -1.57 -8.55
N ALA A 203 -15.96 -1.32 -7.87
CA ALA A 203 -14.79 -0.71 -8.48
C ALA A 203 -13.90 -1.69 -9.26
N HIS A 204 -14.03 -3.02 -9.11
CA HIS A 204 -12.98 -3.96 -9.58
C HIS A 204 -11.59 -3.42 -9.21
N TRP A 205 -11.43 -3.14 -7.91
CA TRP A 205 -10.30 -2.44 -7.30
C TRP A 205 -9.05 -3.32 -7.17
N ASP A 206 -9.19 -4.60 -7.50
CA ASP A 206 -8.16 -5.62 -7.54
C ASP A 206 -7.14 -5.40 -8.67
N GLU A 207 -7.47 -4.54 -9.65
CA GLU A 207 -6.55 -4.18 -10.74
C GLU A 207 -6.66 -2.68 -11.12
N ALA A 208 -5.52 -2.06 -11.43
CA ALA A 208 -5.45 -0.79 -12.15
C ALA A 208 -4.48 -0.90 -13.34
N SER A 209 -4.91 -0.51 -14.54
CA SER A 209 -4.10 -0.58 -15.76
C SER A 209 -3.52 0.78 -16.16
N ASP A 210 -2.52 0.78 -17.04
CA ASP A 210 -1.83 1.98 -17.54
C ASP A 210 -1.22 2.82 -16.40
N VAL A 211 -0.54 2.11 -15.51
CA VAL A 211 0.20 2.66 -14.38
C VAL A 211 1.67 2.37 -14.61
N ASP A 212 2.45 3.41 -14.91
CA ASP A 212 3.89 3.29 -14.93
C ASP A 212 4.47 3.03 -13.52
N TRP A 213 5.74 2.65 -13.47
CA TRP A 213 6.41 2.29 -12.23
C TRP A 213 6.48 3.45 -11.22
N GLU A 214 6.75 4.67 -11.66
CA GLU A 214 6.88 5.83 -10.76
C GLU A 214 5.53 6.14 -10.11
N LYS A 215 4.47 6.10 -10.91
CA LYS A 215 3.10 6.27 -10.42
C LYS A 215 2.67 5.13 -9.49
N TYR A 216 3.11 3.90 -9.73
CA TYR A 216 2.90 2.79 -8.80
C TYR A 216 3.58 3.05 -7.45
N THR A 217 4.86 3.40 -7.45
CA THR A 217 5.62 3.63 -6.19
C THR A 217 5.09 4.82 -5.40
N GLU A 218 4.75 5.92 -6.07
CA GLU A 218 4.10 7.07 -5.44
C GLU A 218 2.79 6.69 -4.75
N ARG A 219 2.02 5.77 -5.35
CA ARG A 219 0.71 5.36 -4.84
C ARG A 219 0.83 4.39 -3.68
N THR A 220 1.75 3.44 -3.74
CA THR A 220 2.04 2.54 -2.61
C THR A 220 2.50 3.34 -1.39
N ASP A 221 3.35 4.36 -1.60
CA ASP A 221 3.80 5.28 -0.55
C ASP A 221 2.64 6.11 0.02
N PHE A 222 1.82 6.69 -0.87
CA PHE A 222 0.69 7.55 -0.48
C PHE A 222 -0.35 6.81 0.36
N PHE A 223 -0.67 5.57 0.00
CA PHE A 223 -1.65 4.76 0.74
C PHE A 223 -1.03 3.97 1.90
N ASN A 224 0.30 3.88 1.98
CA ASN A 224 1.03 3.06 2.96
C ASN A 224 0.54 1.60 2.92
N VAL A 225 0.62 1.01 1.73
CA VAL A 225 0.18 -0.37 1.39
C VAL A 225 1.36 -1.23 0.92
N HIS A 226 2.52 -0.96 1.51
CA HIS A 226 3.75 -1.67 1.24
C HIS A 226 3.61 -3.17 1.48
N GLY A 227 4.21 -3.99 0.62
CA GLY A 227 4.08 -5.46 0.62
C GLY A 227 2.76 -5.99 0.01
N ASN A 228 1.69 -5.18 -0.04
CA ASN A 228 0.36 -5.69 -0.38
C ASN A 228 0.02 -5.69 -1.88
N TRP A 229 0.67 -4.84 -2.68
CA TRP A 229 0.38 -4.68 -4.11
C TRP A 229 1.54 -5.19 -4.96
N GLU A 230 1.23 -5.59 -6.19
CA GLU A 230 2.22 -5.97 -7.21
C GLU A 230 2.06 -5.12 -8.46
N TRP A 231 3.18 -4.85 -9.13
CA TRP A 231 3.21 -4.20 -10.43
C TRP A 231 3.62 -5.21 -11.50
N ILE A 232 2.80 -5.37 -12.54
CA ILE A 232 3.01 -6.35 -13.61
C ILE A 232 2.67 -5.67 -14.95
N ASP A 233 3.70 -5.40 -15.75
CA ASP A 233 3.63 -4.89 -17.12
C ASP A 233 2.71 -3.67 -17.30
N GLY A 234 2.78 -2.72 -16.35
CA GLY A 234 1.97 -1.51 -16.36
C GLY A 234 0.60 -1.66 -15.68
N ASN A 235 0.31 -2.83 -15.11
CA ASN A 235 -0.85 -3.06 -14.26
C ASN A 235 -0.44 -3.14 -12.79
N VAL A 236 -1.33 -2.70 -11.91
CA VAL A 236 -1.23 -2.86 -10.46
C VAL A 236 -2.25 -3.87 -10.02
N CYS A 237 -1.81 -4.97 -9.41
CA CYS A 237 -2.66 -6.03 -8.90
C CYS A 237 -2.64 -6.00 -7.36
N VAL A 238 -3.82 -6.12 -6.75
CA VAL A 238 -3.96 -6.22 -5.29
C VAL A 238 -4.24 -7.68 -4.96
N TYR A 239 -3.23 -8.43 -4.50
CA TYR A 239 -3.42 -9.82 -4.08
C TYR A 239 -3.63 -9.95 -2.58
N GLU A 240 -2.97 -9.11 -1.79
CA GLU A 240 -3.10 -9.06 -0.34
C GLU A 240 -3.76 -7.76 0.12
N LEU A 241 -4.55 -7.85 1.19
CA LEU A 241 -5.18 -6.71 1.81
C LEU A 241 -4.37 -6.29 3.04
N PRO A 242 -4.20 -4.98 3.32
CA PRO A 242 -3.45 -4.47 4.47
C PRO A 242 -4.23 -4.68 5.78
N LEU A 243 -4.45 -5.94 6.15
CA LEU A 243 -5.24 -6.37 7.29
C LEU A 243 -4.34 -6.69 8.48
N GLY A 244 -4.88 -6.48 9.68
CA GLY A 244 -4.14 -6.62 10.93
C GLY A 244 -3.42 -7.96 11.12
N PRO A 245 -4.05 -9.12 10.81
CA PRO A 245 -3.40 -10.43 10.91
C PRO A 245 -2.10 -10.56 10.11
N HIS A 246 -2.12 -10.12 8.85
CA HIS A 246 -0.97 -10.14 7.94
C HIS A 246 0.21 -9.37 8.57
N GLY A 247 0.01 -8.09 8.88
CA GLY A 247 1.08 -7.25 9.44
C GLY A 247 1.48 -7.62 10.88
N THR A 248 0.64 -8.34 11.63
CA THR A 248 1.00 -8.86 12.95
C THR A 248 1.92 -10.07 12.83
N CYS A 249 1.63 -10.96 11.87
CA CYS A 249 2.41 -12.16 11.62
C CYS A 249 3.81 -11.81 11.08
N SER A 250 3.91 -10.96 10.04
CA SER A 250 5.21 -10.56 9.48
C SER A 250 6.11 -9.91 10.55
N ARG A 251 5.55 -9.00 11.35
CA ARG A 251 6.25 -8.36 12.48
C ARG A 251 6.70 -9.36 13.54
N ALA A 252 5.92 -10.39 13.82
CA ALA A 252 6.29 -11.39 14.82
C ALA A 252 7.52 -12.19 14.36
N ILE A 253 7.56 -12.55 13.07
CA ILE A 253 8.70 -13.24 12.45
C ILE A 253 9.94 -12.34 12.43
N GLU A 254 9.78 -11.07 12.04
CA GLU A 254 10.85 -10.05 12.07
C GLU A 254 11.53 -10.00 13.44
N ARG A 255 10.72 -9.80 14.49
CA ARG A 255 11.22 -9.69 15.87
C ARG A 255 11.91 -10.95 16.32
N LEU A 256 11.40 -12.12 15.92
CA LEU A 256 11.99 -13.39 16.29
C LEU A 256 13.37 -13.54 15.64
N ILE A 257 13.51 -13.26 14.34
CA ILE A 257 14.81 -13.26 13.64
C ILE A 257 15.77 -12.27 14.31
N SER A 258 15.33 -11.02 14.50
CA SER A 258 16.13 -9.97 15.15
C SER A 258 16.60 -10.39 16.55
N SER A 259 15.74 -11.04 17.35
CA SER A 259 16.11 -11.52 18.69
C SER A 259 17.12 -12.67 18.68
N LYS A 260 17.18 -13.41 17.57
CA LYS A 260 18.10 -14.53 17.35
C LYS A 260 19.42 -14.08 16.74
N ASP A 261 19.53 -12.82 16.32
CA ASP A 261 20.75 -12.24 15.77
C ASP A 261 21.30 -11.10 16.67
N PRO A 262 21.79 -11.42 17.88
CA PRO A 262 22.30 -10.41 18.82
C PRO A 262 23.57 -9.71 18.30
N GLU A 263 24.26 -10.31 17.34
CA GLU A 263 25.46 -9.74 16.71
C GLU A 263 25.12 -8.78 15.56
N MET A 264 23.84 -8.63 15.21
CA MET A 264 23.34 -7.77 14.12
C MET A 264 24.01 -8.10 12.78
N MET A 265 24.23 -9.39 12.53
CA MET A 265 24.78 -9.90 11.27
C MET A 265 23.80 -9.78 10.11
N LEU A 266 22.51 -9.56 10.40
CA LEU A 266 21.44 -9.31 9.46
C LEU A 266 20.90 -7.90 9.66
N VAL A 267 20.63 -7.25 8.53
CA VAL A 267 19.94 -5.98 8.47
C VAL A 267 18.53 -6.26 7.98
N SER A 268 17.53 -6.01 8.84
CA SER A 268 16.12 -5.94 8.41
C SER A 268 15.97 -4.76 7.46
N LEU A 269 15.35 -5.03 6.32
CA LEU A 269 15.05 -4.07 5.28
C LEU A 269 13.55 -3.71 5.26
N GLY A 270 12.71 -4.42 6.02
CA GLY A 270 11.27 -4.26 6.00
C GLY A 270 10.70 -4.62 4.62
N ASP A 271 9.76 -3.80 4.18
CA ASP A 271 9.03 -3.94 2.92
C ASP A 271 9.91 -3.56 1.71
N SER A 272 10.93 -4.37 1.42
CA SER A 272 11.91 -4.07 0.37
C SER A 272 11.27 -4.02 -1.01
N ARG A 273 11.21 -2.83 -1.60
CA ARG A 273 10.77 -2.64 -2.98
C ARG A 273 11.79 -3.14 -4.00
N THR A 274 11.33 -4.01 -4.88
CA THR A 274 12.13 -4.66 -5.93
C THR A 274 11.45 -4.55 -7.29
N ARG A 275 12.24 -4.60 -8.37
CA ARG A 275 11.74 -4.54 -9.75
C ARG A 275 12.65 -5.26 -10.72
N VAL A 276 12.06 -6.07 -11.61
CA VAL A 276 12.77 -6.80 -12.66
C VAL A 276 11.84 -7.19 -13.79
N GLY A 277 12.26 -6.96 -15.03
CA GLY A 277 11.59 -7.50 -16.23
C GLY A 277 10.09 -7.25 -16.30
N GLY A 278 9.66 -5.99 -16.15
CA GLY A 278 8.23 -5.64 -16.20
C GLY A 278 7.45 -5.99 -14.94
N ARG A 279 8.06 -6.65 -13.96
CA ARG A 279 7.45 -6.97 -12.66
C ARG A 279 8.07 -6.16 -11.53
N GLY A 280 7.29 -5.85 -10.51
CA GLY A 280 7.78 -5.27 -9.27
C GLY A 280 6.92 -5.67 -8.08
N LYS A 281 7.59 -5.92 -6.97
CA LYS A 281 6.98 -6.42 -5.73
C LYS A 281 7.76 -5.90 -4.54
N GLU A 282 7.07 -5.69 -3.43
CA GLU A 282 7.67 -5.42 -2.14
C GLU A 282 7.49 -6.66 -1.25
N ALA A 283 8.53 -7.02 -0.49
CA ALA A 283 8.39 -8.08 0.50
C ALA A 283 7.50 -7.64 1.67
N ASP A 284 6.99 -8.57 2.48
CA ASP A 284 6.33 -8.21 3.75
C ASP A 284 7.32 -8.01 4.89
N GLU A 285 8.47 -8.67 4.80
CA GLU A 285 9.68 -8.39 5.56
C GLU A 285 10.86 -9.02 4.81
N SER A 286 12.05 -8.45 4.95
CA SER A 286 13.22 -8.99 4.27
C SER A 286 14.52 -8.68 5.00
N PHE A 287 15.51 -9.54 4.83
CA PHE A 287 16.80 -9.43 5.49
C PHE A 287 17.95 -9.57 4.51
N VAL A 288 19.03 -8.87 4.81
CA VAL A 288 20.30 -8.97 4.09
C VAL A 288 21.44 -9.08 5.10
N PRO A 289 22.49 -9.88 4.84
CA PRO A 289 23.70 -9.83 5.63
C PRO A 289 24.28 -8.43 5.72
N PHE A 290 24.76 -8.09 6.91
CA PHE A 290 25.59 -6.93 7.15
C PHE A 290 26.81 -6.99 6.22
N ASP A 291 27.15 -5.85 5.59
CA ASP A 291 28.21 -5.74 4.59
C ASP A 291 28.07 -6.61 3.33
N LYS A 292 26.86 -7.05 2.97
CA LYS A 292 26.64 -7.71 1.67
C LYS A 292 27.18 -6.84 0.52
N PRO A 293 28.08 -7.36 -0.32
CA PRO A 293 28.59 -6.62 -1.47
C PRO A 293 27.47 -6.18 -2.40
N GLU A 294 27.63 -5.01 -3.04
CA GLU A 294 26.72 -4.51 -4.07
C GLU A 294 26.91 -5.22 -5.42
N ILE A 295 27.04 -6.55 -5.40
CA ILE A 295 27.06 -7.41 -6.58
C ILE A 295 25.60 -7.74 -6.96
N ASN A 296 25.29 -7.81 -8.26
CA ASN A 296 23.91 -8.00 -8.76
C ASN A 296 22.93 -6.96 -8.22
N SER A 297 23.37 -5.70 -8.27
CA SER A 297 22.79 -4.56 -7.61
C SER A 297 21.51 -4.01 -8.25
N ASN A 298 20.75 -4.81 -9.01
CA ASN A 298 19.47 -4.39 -9.59
C ASN A 298 18.29 -5.03 -8.85
N GLY A 299 18.47 -5.33 -7.56
CA GLY A 299 17.51 -6.11 -6.79
C GLY A 299 16.49 -5.29 -6.04
N ARG A 300 16.92 -4.18 -5.42
CA ARG A 300 16.02 -3.32 -4.66
C ARG A 300 16.32 -1.84 -4.87
N GLU A 301 15.30 -1.02 -4.66
CA GLU A 301 15.47 0.43 -4.63
C GLU A 301 16.30 0.83 -3.39
N GLY A 302 17.12 1.87 -3.56
CA GLY A 302 17.91 2.44 -2.48
C GLY A 302 18.35 3.86 -2.82
N PRO A 303 18.94 4.60 -1.87
CA PRO A 303 19.40 5.99 -2.10
C PRO A 303 20.38 6.11 -3.26
N ASN A 304 21.13 5.02 -3.49
CA ASN A 304 21.89 4.78 -4.71
C ASN A 304 21.10 3.72 -5.47
N SER A 305 20.81 3.95 -6.75
CA SER A 305 19.89 3.18 -7.61
C SER A 305 20.29 1.73 -7.89
N HIS A 306 21.19 1.15 -7.09
CA HIS A 306 21.71 -0.18 -7.31
C HIS A 306 22.00 -0.92 -5.99
N LYS A 307 21.00 -1.55 -5.37
CA LYS A 307 21.20 -2.40 -4.18
C LYS A 307 20.92 -3.88 -4.51
N PRO A 308 21.65 -4.83 -3.87
CA PRO A 308 21.45 -6.25 -4.14
C PRO A 308 20.06 -6.71 -3.68
N TRP A 309 19.61 -7.85 -4.20
CA TRP A 309 18.42 -8.52 -3.67
C TRP A 309 18.63 -8.87 -2.17
N PRO A 310 17.55 -8.87 -1.36
CA PRO A 310 17.58 -9.49 -0.03
C PRO A 310 18.05 -10.94 -0.11
N ASN A 311 18.61 -11.47 0.98
CA ASN A 311 18.94 -12.90 1.05
C ASN A 311 17.72 -13.70 1.51
N LEU A 312 17.03 -13.19 2.53
CA LEU A 312 15.83 -13.78 3.10
C LEU A 312 14.64 -12.88 2.85
N VAL A 313 13.57 -13.45 2.33
CA VAL A 313 12.27 -12.80 2.14
C VAL A 313 11.22 -13.52 2.97
N ILE A 314 10.33 -12.76 3.60
CA ILE A 314 9.16 -13.28 4.30
C ILE A 314 7.92 -12.78 3.55
N GLU A 315 7.03 -13.72 3.22
CA GLU A 315 5.74 -13.46 2.59
C GLU A 315 4.64 -14.09 3.45
N VAL A 316 3.60 -13.32 3.74
CA VAL A 316 2.48 -13.70 4.59
C VAL A 316 1.18 -13.48 3.82
N ALA A 317 0.58 -14.55 3.31
CA ALA A 317 -0.73 -14.48 2.69
C ALA A 317 -1.84 -14.59 3.75
N PHE A 318 -2.64 -13.55 3.92
CA PHE A 318 -3.89 -13.60 4.68
C PHE A 318 -5.09 -13.65 3.74
N SER A 319 -5.25 -12.66 2.86
CA SER A 319 -6.31 -12.64 1.86
C SER A 319 -5.91 -13.24 0.51
N GLU A 320 -4.62 -13.25 0.19
CA GLU A 320 -4.02 -13.84 -1.01
C GLU A 320 -4.20 -15.38 -1.07
N THR A 321 -4.20 -15.99 -2.26
CA THR A 321 -4.28 -17.44 -2.42
C THR A 321 -2.94 -18.14 -2.17
N GLU A 322 -3.01 -19.41 -1.76
CA GLU A 322 -1.81 -20.23 -1.56
C GLU A 322 -1.00 -20.39 -2.86
N ASP A 323 -1.68 -20.59 -4.00
CA ASP A 323 -1.03 -20.71 -5.30
C ASP A 323 -0.28 -19.42 -5.68
N HIS A 324 -0.90 -18.26 -5.48
CA HIS A 324 -0.24 -16.99 -5.76
C HIS A 324 0.99 -16.78 -4.86
N LEU A 325 0.87 -17.09 -3.56
CA LEU A 325 1.96 -16.99 -2.59
C LEU A 325 3.16 -17.84 -3.01
N LEU A 326 2.90 -19.10 -3.34
CA LEU A 326 3.96 -20.03 -3.73
C LEU A 326 4.57 -19.67 -5.09
N ASN A 327 3.77 -19.17 -6.04
CA ASN A 327 4.27 -18.67 -7.33
C ASN A 327 5.13 -17.40 -7.15
N ALA A 328 4.71 -16.47 -6.28
CA ALA A 328 5.50 -15.29 -5.96
C ALA A 328 6.86 -15.68 -5.35
N VAL A 329 6.87 -16.62 -4.40
CA VAL A 329 8.12 -17.10 -3.80
C VAL A 329 9.02 -17.78 -4.83
N LYS A 330 8.49 -18.71 -5.63
CA LYS A 330 9.32 -19.50 -6.57
C LYS A 330 9.74 -18.74 -7.82
N ASP A 331 8.81 -18.03 -8.45
CA ASP A 331 9.01 -17.44 -9.77
C ASP A 331 9.47 -15.98 -9.70
N TYR A 332 9.23 -15.30 -8.58
CA TYR A 332 9.68 -13.93 -8.37
C TYR A 332 10.85 -13.84 -7.40
N TRP A 333 10.74 -14.32 -6.16
CA TRP A 333 11.78 -14.11 -5.15
C TRP A 333 13.00 -15.01 -5.33
N LEU A 334 12.79 -16.31 -5.52
CA LEU A 334 13.83 -17.32 -5.63
C LEU A 334 14.26 -17.63 -7.06
N TYR A 335 13.85 -16.77 -8.01
CA TYR A 335 14.36 -16.84 -9.37
C TYR A 335 15.88 -16.62 -9.35
N GLN A 336 16.60 -17.33 -10.23
CA GLN A 336 18.07 -17.33 -10.26
C GLN A 336 18.69 -15.93 -10.20
N GLY A 337 19.66 -15.74 -9.30
CA GLY A 337 20.36 -14.47 -9.11
C GLY A 337 19.61 -13.42 -8.28
N ARG A 338 18.54 -13.80 -7.57
CA ARG A 338 17.75 -12.92 -6.69
C ARG A 338 17.95 -13.27 -5.22
N ALA A 339 16.87 -13.56 -4.48
CA ALA A 339 16.96 -14.05 -3.10
C ALA A 339 17.32 -15.53 -3.08
N HIS A 340 17.83 -15.99 -1.94
CA HIS A 340 18.34 -17.35 -1.75
C HIS A 340 17.55 -18.12 -0.69
N ASP A 341 16.78 -17.41 0.13
CA ASP A 341 16.01 -17.94 1.24
C ASP A 341 14.63 -17.27 1.28
N ALA A 342 13.59 -18.04 1.59
CA ALA A 342 12.24 -17.50 1.73
C ALA A 342 11.41 -18.27 2.76
N ILE A 343 10.63 -17.54 3.55
CA ILE A 343 9.60 -18.07 4.44
C ILE A 343 8.25 -17.58 3.93
N ALA A 344 7.40 -18.51 3.55
CA ALA A 344 6.03 -18.25 3.11
C ALA A 344 5.05 -18.71 4.21
N VAL A 345 4.11 -17.87 4.61
CA VAL A 345 3.11 -18.18 5.62
C VAL A 345 1.72 -17.94 5.05
N LYS A 346 0.89 -18.98 5.02
CA LYS A 346 -0.54 -18.85 4.71
C LYS A 346 -1.36 -18.89 5.99
N LEU A 347 -2.06 -17.80 6.25
CA LEU A 347 -3.05 -17.71 7.32
C LEU A 347 -4.42 -18.10 6.76
N VAL A 348 -5.03 -19.14 7.32
CA VAL A 348 -6.35 -19.65 6.94
C VAL A 348 -7.34 -19.32 8.04
N ARG A 349 -8.49 -18.77 7.64
CA ARG A 349 -9.52 -18.31 8.54
C ARG A 349 -10.75 -19.23 8.48
N SER A 350 -11.32 -19.50 9.65
CA SER A 350 -12.71 -19.94 9.80
C SER A 350 -13.49 -18.79 10.40
N ASP A 351 -14.48 -18.28 9.66
CA ASP A 351 -15.26 -17.07 9.99
C ASP A 351 -14.40 -15.82 10.29
N THR A 352 -14.10 -15.56 11.56
CA THR A 352 -13.34 -14.39 12.03
C THR A 352 -12.02 -14.75 12.69
N ILE A 353 -11.75 -16.04 12.93
CA ILE A 353 -10.59 -16.53 13.65
C ILE A 353 -9.64 -17.23 12.67
N ILE A 354 -8.34 -16.95 12.77
CA ILE A 354 -7.32 -17.74 12.07
C ILE A 354 -7.39 -19.12 12.67
N SER A 355 -7.86 -20.12 11.91
CA SER A 355 -8.07 -21.50 12.36
C SER A 355 -6.93 -22.42 11.99
N LYS A 356 -6.13 -22.04 10.98
CA LYS A 356 -5.04 -22.84 10.47
C LYS A 356 -3.93 -21.95 9.95
N ILE A 357 -2.69 -22.39 10.13
CA ILE A 357 -1.50 -21.74 9.59
C ILE A 357 -0.73 -22.81 8.81
N LYS A 358 -0.38 -22.48 7.58
CA LYS A 358 0.57 -23.25 6.79
C LYS A 358 1.84 -22.44 6.60
N VAL A 359 2.97 -23.10 6.64
CA VAL A 359 4.27 -22.44 6.49
C VAL A 359 5.18 -23.28 5.63
N TRP A 360 5.89 -22.61 4.75
CA TRP A 360 6.92 -23.18 3.90
C TRP A 360 8.21 -22.39 4.06
N HIS A 361 9.33 -23.10 4.13
CA HIS A 361 10.66 -22.52 4.10
C HIS A 361 11.44 -23.08 2.92
N PHE A 362 12.03 -22.21 2.13
CA PHE A 362 12.78 -22.52 0.93
C PHE A 362 14.20 -22.01 1.04
N CYS A 363 15.16 -22.77 0.52
CA CYS A 363 16.55 -22.34 0.43
C CYS A 363 17.14 -22.89 -0.88
N THR A 364 17.77 -22.01 -1.67
CA THR A 364 18.31 -22.31 -3.01
C THR A 364 19.75 -21.81 -3.16
N ASP A 365 20.56 -22.54 -3.92
CA ASP A 365 21.98 -22.27 -4.17
C ASP A 365 22.28 -21.84 -5.63
N ASP A 366 21.29 -21.27 -6.31
CA ASP A 366 21.29 -20.88 -7.74
C ASP A 366 21.47 -22.04 -8.75
N ARG A 367 21.59 -23.29 -8.30
CA ARG A 367 21.75 -24.47 -9.18
C ARG A 367 20.46 -25.25 -9.40
N THR A 368 19.47 -25.07 -8.53
CA THR A 368 18.17 -25.74 -8.63
C THR A 368 17.39 -25.20 -9.84
N PRO A 369 16.97 -26.05 -10.79
CA PRO A 369 16.06 -25.64 -11.85
C PRO A 369 14.75 -25.11 -11.28
N MET A 370 14.20 -24.06 -11.88
CA MET A 370 13.04 -23.31 -11.39
C MET A 370 11.80 -24.19 -11.10
N GLY A 371 11.58 -25.23 -11.91
CA GLY A 371 10.47 -26.17 -11.75
C GLY A 371 10.63 -27.21 -10.63
N ASP A 372 11.81 -27.29 -10.02
CA ASP A 372 12.16 -28.29 -9.00
C ASP A 372 12.29 -27.68 -7.59
N LEU A 373 11.98 -26.38 -7.42
CA LEU A 373 12.01 -25.71 -6.12
C LEU A 373 10.96 -26.30 -5.17
N VAL A 374 11.43 -27.15 -4.27
CA VAL A 374 10.67 -27.74 -3.18
C VAL A 374 11.03 -27.09 -1.84
N PRO A 375 10.06 -26.93 -0.92
CA PRO A 375 10.35 -26.42 0.41
C PRO A 375 11.29 -27.35 1.16
N VAL A 376 12.26 -26.79 1.88
CA VAL A 376 13.14 -27.51 2.80
C VAL A 376 12.37 -27.92 4.07
N SER A 377 11.34 -27.16 4.42
CA SER A 377 10.45 -27.47 5.54
C SER A 377 9.05 -26.97 5.21
N GLU A 378 8.05 -27.78 5.56
CA GLU A 378 6.64 -27.49 5.36
C GLU A 378 5.87 -28.00 6.57
N PHE A 379 5.01 -27.16 7.13
CA PHE A 379 4.14 -27.53 8.23
C PHE A 379 2.80 -26.85 8.12
N GLU A 380 1.76 -27.59 8.52
CA GLU A 380 0.39 -27.12 8.65
C GLU A 380 -0.08 -27.48 10.05
N PHE A 381 -0.68 -26.52 10.73
CA PHE A 381 -1.27 -26.76 12.04
C PHE A 381 -2.53 -25.94 12.25
N GLU A 382 -3.45 -26.54 13.00
CA GLU A 382 -4.64 -25.87 13.50
C GLU A 382 -4.28 -25.00 14.70
N THR A 383 -4.83 -23.80 14.73
CA THR A 383 -4.62 -22.84 15.82
C THR A 383 -5.65 -23.02 16.92
N ILE A 384 -6.83 -23.54 16.58
CA ILE A 384 -7.97 -23.77 17.48
C ILE A 384 -8.60 -25.15 17.20
N ASP A 385 -9.20 -25.76 18.23
CA ASP A 385 -10.01 -26.97 18.10
C ASP A 385 -11.48 -26.65 17.73
N ASP A 386 -12.30 -27.70 17.59
CA ASP A 386 -13.75 -27.58 17.34
C ASP A 386 -14.52 -26.81 18.44
N ASN A 387 -13.88 -26.53 19.59
CA ASN A 387 -14.43 -25.79 20.71
C ASN A 387 -13.79 -24.38 20.86
N ASP A 388 -13.12 -23.87 19.83
CA ASP A 388 -12.38 -22.60 19.83
C ASP A 388 -11.25 -22.50 20.88
N GLN A 389 -10.73 -23.63 21.36
CA GLN A 389 -9.57 -23.66 22.27
C GLN A 389 -8.26 -23.71 21.49
N PHE A 390 -7.29 -22.88 21.90
CA PHE A 390 -5.98 -22.84 21.25
C PHE A 390 -5.22 -24.17 21.38
N LEU A 391 -4.73 -24.68 20.25
CA LEU A 391 -4.06 -25.98 20.14
C LEU A 391 -2.52 -25.92 20.12
N ILE A 392 -1.93 -24.72 20.07
CA ILE A 392 -0.50 -24.58 19.79
C ILE A 392 0.31 -24.58 21.08
N GLU A 393 1.26 -25.51 21.19
CA GLU A 393 2.29 -25.47 22.21
C GLU A 393 3.58 -24.80 21.68
N PRO A 394 4.30 -24.00 22.50
CA PRO A 394 5.60 -23.47 22.11
C PRO A 394 6.57 -24.61 21.73
N GLN A 395 7.42 -24.40 20.72
CA GLN A 395 8.47 -25.35 20.29
C GLN A 395 7.97 -26.58 19.52
N GLN A 396 6.68 -26.63 19.18
CA GLN A 396 6.14 -27.74 18.39
C GLN A 396 6.57 -27.70 16.91
N TYR A 397 6.66 -26.51 16.32
CA TYR A 397 7.07 -26.31 14.93
C TYR A 397 8.28 -25.39 14.87
N THR A 398 9.11 -25.59 13.86
CA THR A 398 10.48 -25.12 13.91
C THR A 398 11.05 -24.94 12.50
N ILE A 399 11.43 -23.72 12.14
CA ILE A 399 12.16 -23.44 10.89
C ILE A 399 13.65 -23.34 11.20
N ASN A 400 14.43 -24.16 10.49
CA ASN A 400 15.88 -24.08 10.49
C ASN A 400 16.35 -23.32 9.25
N ILE A 401 16.66 -22.03 9.42
CA ILE A 401 17.22 -21.19 8.35
C ILE A 401 18.65 -21.66 8.08
N ARG A 402 18.97 -21.92 6.81
CA ARG A 402 20.31 -22.40 6.43
C ARG A 402 21.26 -21.23 6.26
N ILE A 403 22.39 -21.28 6.97
CA ILE A 403 23.44 -20.25 6.92
C ILE A 403 23.97 -20.09 5.49
N GLU A 404 24.03 -21.17 4.72
CA GLU A 404 24.48 -21.14 3.33
C GLU A 404 23.62 -20.24 2.43
N CYS A 405 22.29 -20.25 2.61
CA CYS A 405 21.35 -19.42 1.87
C CYS A 405 21.31 -17.99 2.43
N LEU A 406 21.24 -17.87 3.75
CA LEU A 406 21.15 -16.59 4.43
C LEU A 406 22.39 -15.70 4.18
N PHE A 407 23.59 -16.28 4.13
CA PHE A 407 24.84 -15.57 3.82
C PHE A 407 25.34 -15.82 2.39
N HIS A 408 24.46 -16.26 1.50
CA HIS A 408 24.83 -16.43 0.11
C HIS A 408 25.35 -15.13 -0.52
N GLY A 409 26.45 -15.23 -1.27
CA GLY A 409 27.12 -14.09 -1.91
C GLY A 409 28.04 -13.28 -0.99
N MET A 410 28.22 -13.67 0.28
CA MET A 410 29.21 -13.05 1.15
C MET A 410 30.64 -13.43 0.75
N PRO A 411 31.63 -12.52 0.94
CA PRO A 411 33.02 -12.82 0.65
C PRO A 411 33.53 -14.03 1.46
N PRO A 412 34.46 -14.86 0.94
CA PRO A 412 35.02 -15.98 1.68
C PRO A 412 35.74 -15.59 2.99
N THR A 413 36.12 -14.32 3.13
CA THR A 413 36.73 -13.74 4.33
C THR A 413 35.71 -13.38 5.40
N PHE A 414 34.41 -13.37 5.07
CA PHE A 414 33.35 -13.10 6.02
C PHE A 414 33.24 -14.28 7.00
N GLN A 415 33.35 -13.99 8.29
CA GLN A 415 33.18 -15.00 9.32
C GLN A 415 31.69 -15.22 9.55
N THR A 416 31.12 -16.21 8.85
CA THR A 416 29.76 -16.66 9.15
C THR A 416 29.71 -17.16 10.59
N PRO A 417 28.72 -16.76 11.40
CA PRO A 417 28.53 -17.30 12.73
C PRO A 417 28.48 -18.83 12.69
N SER A 418 29.14 -19.50 13.63
CA SER A 418 29.08 -20.97 13.75
C SER A 418 27.69 -21.48 14.15
N SER A 419 26.85 -20.57 14.68
CA SER A 419 25.41 -20.75 14.85
C SER A 419 24.72 -19.39 14.82
N ILE A 420 23.93 -19.10 13.78
CA ILE A 420 22.68 -18.39 14.05
C ILE A 420 21.84 -19.37 14.87
N PRO A 421 21.14 -18.97 15.94
CA PRO A 421 20.39 -19.91 16.74
C PRO A 421 19.21 -20.42 15.92
N ASN A 422 19.48 -21.53 15.23
CA ASN A 422 18.49 -22.53 14.93
C ASN A 422 17.81 -22.86 16.26
N PRO A 423 16.49 -22.71 16.39
CA PRO A 423 15.54 -22.36 15.34
C PRO A 423 14.62 -21.16 15.60
N LEU A 424 13.92 -20.71 14.54
CA LEU A 424 12.69 -19.93 14.67
C LEU A 424 11.59 -20.88 15.15
N THR A 425 11.04 -20.59 16.33
CA THR A 425 10.00 -21.36 17.00
C THR A 425 8.65 -20.68 16.89
#